data_AF-A0A5T1JXJ3-F1
#
_entry.id   AF-A0A5T1JXJ3-F1
#
_cell.length_a   1.000
_cell.length_b   1.000
_cell.length_c   1.000
_cell.angle_alpha   90.00
_cell.angle_beta   90.00
_cell.angle_gamma   90.00
#
_symmetry.space_group_name_H-M   'P 1'
#
loop_
_entity.id
_entity.type
_entity.pdbx_description
1 polymer ?
#
loop_
_entity_poly.entity_id
_entity_poly.type
_entity_poly.pdbx_seq_one_letter_code
_entity_poly.pdbx_strand_id
1 'polypeptide(L)'
;MDGVIDNSGVCLPFLACILGREMNQGEFYFEGSGYRLYCFVYKYWNRNMNSSYYFGDDNYLIRAVLNSNHLQIQSNLNKNTIFVSYHSIQDMGAPVQNKIELYKCYQELGYDATLHLIKDENDIDGRFVKSLEHGLRMTDRALFRKELPLMLEKLQGRKSFMQENSISYPCGNKVFVFKDLEDKFELEMIN
;
A
#
# COMPACT_ATOMS: atom_id res chain seq x y z
N MET A 1 10.74 -12.47 10.41
CA MET A 1 11.18 -11.13 10.84
C MET A 1 11.34 -10.35 9.58
N ASP A 2 10.60 -9.25 9.47
CA ASP A 2 10.20 -8.78 8.16
C ASP A 2 10.59 -7.32 8.01
N GLY A 3 10.87 -6.91 6.78
CA GLY A 3 11.27 -5.57 6.44
C GLY A 3 10.49 -5.10 5.22
N VAL A 4 9.93 -3.90 5.30
CA VAL A 4 9.16 -3.29 4.22
C VAL A 4 9.88 -2.03 3.77
N ILE A 5 10.37 -2.05 2.54
CA ILE A 5 10.95 -0.91 1.84
C ILE A 5 9.94 -0.51 0.77
N ASP A 6 9.46 0.73 0.84
CA ASP A 6 8.37 1.22 -0.01
C ASP A 6 8.70 2.58 -0.65
N ASN A 7 8.13 2.82 -1.82
CA ASN A 7 8.18 4.11 -2.49
C ASN A 7 6.78 4.46 -3.00
N SER A 8 6.23 5.55 -2.50
CA SER A 8 4.94 6.12 -2.94
C SER A 8 3.76 5.15 -2.85
N GLY A 9 3.84 4.06 -2.08
CA GLY A 9 2.79 3.05 -2.03
C GLY A 9 1.47 3.60 -1.49
N VAL A 10 0.36 3.29 -2.18
CA VAL A 10 -1.00 3.69 -1.79
C VAL A 10 -1.43 3.02 -0.50
N CYS A 11 -2.05 3.79 0.42
CA CYS A 11 -2.51 3.25 1.70
C CYS A 11 -4.00 2.89 1.70
N LEU A 12 -4.78 3.48 0.79
CA LEU A 12 -6.20 3.20 0.58
C LEU A 12 -6.43 2.82 -0.88
N PRO A 13 -7.44 1.99 -1.18
CA PRO A 13 -7.72 1.57 -2.55
C PRO A 13 -8.06 2.76 -3.44
N PHE A 14 -7.36 2.91 -4.57
CA PHE A 14 -7.71 3.91 -5.57
C PHE A 14 -8.93 3.44 -6.37
N LEU A 15 -10.12 3.93 -5.99
CA LEU A 15 -11.38 3.41 -6.52
C LEU A 15 -11.56 3.62 -8.03
N ALA A 16 -10.94 4.62 -8.66
CA ALA A 16 -10.97 4.74 -10.12
C ALA A 16 -10.38 3.48 -10.80
N CYS A 17 -9.34 2.89 -10.21
CA CYS A 17 -8.74 1.64 -10.67
C CYS A 17 -9.60 0.38 -10.39
N ILE A 18 -10.75 0.50 -9.72
CA ILE A 18 -11.63 -0.63 -9.39
C ILE A 18 -13.04 -0.41 -9.96
N LEU A 19 -13.65 0.73 -9.66
CA LEU A 19 -15.02 1.14 -9.96
C LEU A 19 -15.11 2.39 -10.85
N GLY A 20 -14.03 2.78 -11.54
CA GLY A 20 -13.98 4.03 -12.30
C GLY A 20 -15.18 4.28 -13.21
N ARG A 21 -15.65 3.25 -13.94
CA ARG A 21 -16.83 3.38 -14.82
C ARG A 21 -18.14 3.65 -14.04
N GLU A 22 -18.35 2.97 -12.92
CA GLU A 22 -19.52 3.18 -12.04
C GLU A 22 -19.50 4.58 -11.41
N MET A 23 -18.30 5.11 -11.13
CA MET A 23 -18.09 6.42 -10.51
C MET A 23 -17.94 7.56 -11.52
N ASN A 24 -17.99 7.27 -12.83
CA ASN A 24 -17.65 8.20 -13.90
C ASN A 24 -16.29 8.90 -13.72
N GLN A 25 -15.31 8.16 -13.18
CA GLN A 25 -13.95 8.62 -12.94
C GLN A 25 -12.98 7.82 -13.81
N GLY A 26 -12.59 8.41 -14.95
CA GLY A 26 -11.59 7.81 -15.83
C GLY A 26 -10.22 7.72 -15.15
N GLU A 27 -9.49 6.64 -15.41
CA GLU A 27 -8.15 6.40 -14.86
C GLU A 27 -7.09 7.22 -15.61
N PHE A 28 -7.35 7.44 -16.89
CA PHE A 28 -6.55 8.25 -17.78
C PHE A 28 -7.47 9.18 -18.55
N TYR A 29 -6.96 10.34 -18.95
CA TYR A 29 -7.67 11.22 -19.85
C TYR A 29 -6.74 11.77 -20.91
N PHE A 30 -7.30 11.97 -22.10
CA PHE A 30 -6.67 12.71 -23.18
C PHE A 30 -7.42 14.01 -23.36
N GLU A 31 -6.70 15.12 -23.40
CA GLU A 31 -7.28 16.45 -23.56
C GLU A 31 -6.75 17.11 -24.82
N GLY A 32 -7.64 17.80 -25.54
CA GLY A 32 -7.33 18.58 -26.71
C GLY A 32 -8.22 19.82 -26.77
N SER A 33 -8.14 20.57 -27.88
CA SER A 33 -8.94 21.78 -28.04
C SER A 33 -10.43 21.47 -28.10
N GLY A 34 -11.13 21.65 -26.97
CA GLY A 34 -12.58 21.50 -26.85
C GLY A 34 -13.07 20.10 -26.50
N TYR A 35 -12.19 19.16 -26.14
CA TYR A 35 -12.60 17.83 -25.70
C TYR A 35 -11.71 17.27 -24.59
N ARG A 36 -12.31 16.40 -23.77
CA ARG A 36 -11.61 15.52 -22.83
C ARG A 36 -12.19 14.12 -22.96
N LEU A 37 -11.35 13.17 -23.32
CA LEU A 37 -11.70 11.76 -23.43
C LEU A 37 -11.28 11.06 -22.15
N TYR A 38 -12.24 10.55 -21.39
CA TYR A 38 -11.98 9.72 -20.22
C TYR A 38 -11.85 8.25 -20.64
N CYS A 39 -10.77 7.61 -20.20
CA CYS A 39 -10.49 6.20 -20.49
C CYS A 39 -10.70 5.35 -19.24
N PHE A 40 -11.39 4.23 -19.45
CA PHE A 40 -11.71 3.27 -18.41
C PHE A 40 -11.15 1.92 -18.81
N VAL A 41 -10.40 1.28 -17.91
CA VAL A 41 -9.98 -0.10 -18.11
C VAL A 41 -11.19 -1.01 -17.92
N TYR A 42 -11.33 -2.02 -18.77
CA TYR A 42 -12.39 -3.01 -18.64
C TYR A 42 -12.18 -3.88 -17.40
N LYS A 43 -13.16 -3.89 -16.50
CA LYS A 43 -13.09 -4.55 -15.18
C LYS A 43 -14.36 -5.34 -14.93
N TYR A 44 -14.23 -6.41 -14.16
CA TYR A 44 -15.38 -7.20 -13.71
C TYR A 44 -16.09 -6.58 -12.49
N TRP A 45 -15.33 -5.91 -11.62
CA TRP A 45 -15.86 -5.27 -10.41
C TRP A 45 -16.95 -4.25 -10.74
N ASN A 46 -18.05 -4.31 -10.00
CA ASN A 46 -19.20 -3.44 -10.18
C ASN A 46 -19.98 -3.22 -8.87
N ARG A 47 -20.99 -2.36 -8.88
CA ARG A 47 -21.85 -2.07 -7.71
C ARG A 47 -23.22 -2.75 -7.77
N ASN A 48 -23.42 -3.72 -8.67
CA ASN A 48 -24.64 -4.52 -8.71
C ASN A 48 -24.56 -5.66 -7.69
N MET A 49 -25.36 -5.58 -6.61
CA MET A 49 -25.38 -6.57 -5.52
C MET A 49 -25.71 -8.00 -5.96
N ASN A 50 -26.36 -8.18 -7.12
CA ASN A 50 -26.68 -9.49 -7.67
C ASN A 50 -25.54 -10.08 -8.53
N SER A 51 -24.46 -9.33 -8.74
CA SER A 51 -23.29 -9.79 -9.50
C SER A 51 -22.34 -10.61 -8.64
N SER A 52 -21.77 -11.67 -9.22
CA SER A 52 -20.63 -12.38 -8.62
C SER A 52 -19.37 -11.50 -8.47
N TYR A 53 -19.34 -10.34 -9.13
CA TYR A 53 -18.27 -9.36 -9.07
C TYR A 53 -18.69 -8.06 -8.35
N TYR A 54 -19.67 -8.15 -7.46
CA TYR A 54 -20.02 -7.03 -6.59
C TYR A 54 -18.82 -6.62 -5.73
N PHE A 55 -18.40 -5.36 -5.80
CA PHE A 55 -17.37 -4.80 -4.93
C PHE A 55 -18.03 -4.17 -3.71
N GLY A 56 -18.07 -4.89 -2.60
CA GLY A 56 -18.63 -4.46 -1.31
C GLY A 56 -17.61 -3.86 -0.36
N ASP A 57 -18.08 -3.55 0.85
CA ASP A 57 -17.24 -2.99 1.92
C ASP A 57 -16.16 -3.97 2.36
N ASP A 58 -16.46 -5.26 2.38
CA ASP A 58 -15.50 -6.33 2.63
C ASP A 58 -14.34 -6.31 1.63
N ASN A 59 -14.64 -6.09 0.34
CA ASN A 59 -13.63 -6.00 -0.71
C ASN A 59 -12.78 -4.73 -0.60
N TYR A 60 -13.38 -3.62 -0.15
CA TYR A 60 -12.66 -2.38 0.11
C TYR A 60 -11.73 -2.53 1.32
N LEU A 61 -12.28 -3.00 2.45
CA LEU A 61 -11.58 -3.08 3.73
C LEU A 61 -10.33 -3.95 3.61
N ILE A 62 -10.41 -5.11 2.94
CA ILE A 62 -9.25 -6.00 2.80
C ILE A 62 -8.11 -5.38 1.98
N ARG A 63 -8.41 -4.38 1.13
CA ARG A 63 -7.41 -3.66 0.31
C ARG A 63 -6.90 -2.39 0.99
N ALA A 64 -7.50 -1.98 2.11
CA ALA A 64 -7.08 -0.80 2.86
C ALA A 64 -5.90 -1.18 3.79
N VAL A 65 -4.70 -0.73 3.43
CA VAL A 65 -3.50 -0.85 4.27
C VAL A 65 -3.64 0.04 5.51
N LEU A 66 -4.15 1.26 5.33
CA LEU A 66 -4.54 2.15 6.42
C LEU A 66 -5.90 1.74 7.00
N ASN A 67 -5.91 0.60 7.67
CA ASN A 67 -7.06 0.08 8.40
C ASN A 67 -6.61 -0.26 9.83
N SER A 68 -7.10 0.50 10.81
CA SER A 68 -6.66 0.38 12.21
C SER A 68 -6.85 -1.02 12.78
N ASN A 69 -7.95 -1.70 12.45
CA ASN A 69 -8.18 -3.08 12.91
C ASN A 69 -7.15 -4.04 12.31
N HIS A 70 -6.83 -3.90 11.02
CA HIS A 70 -5.83 -4.74 10.36
C HIS A 70 -4.44 -4.49 10.93
N LEU A 71 -4.08 -3.24 11.17
CA LEU A 71 -2.80 -2.86 11.77
C LEU A 71 -2.66 -3.39 13.20
N GLN A 72 -3.73 -3.36 14.00
CA GLN A 72 -3.74 -3.97 15.34
C GLN A 72 -3.53 -5.48 15.29
N ILE A 73 -4.23 -6.19 14.39
CA ILE A 73 -4.05 -7.63 14.18
C ILE A 73 -2.59 -7.95 13.80
N GLN A 74 -2.04 -7.23 12.82
CA GLN A 74 -0.63 -7.38 12.42
C GLN A 74 0.32 -7.15 13.59
N SER A 75 0.08 -6.13 14.41
CA SER A 75 0.94 -5.81 15.56
C SER A 75 0.87 -6.86 16.65
N ASN A 76 -0.28 -7.50 16.86
CA ASN A 76 -0.39 -8.56 17.86
C ASN A 76 0.37 -9.82 17.43
N LEU A 77 0.52 -10.04 16.13
CA LEU A 77 1.26 -11.16 15.55
C LEU A 77 2.77 -10.90 15.47
N ASN A 78 3.16 -9.75 14.93
CA ASN A 78 4.57 -9.37 14.80
C ASN A 78 4.74 -7.85 14.93
N LYS A 79 5.42 -7.43 16.01
CA LYS A 79 5.83 -6.02 16.26
C LYS A 79 7.24 -5.69 15.78
N ASN A 80 7.98 -6.69 15.32
CA ASN A 80 9.40 -6.55 15.00
C ASN A 80 9.65 -6.14 13.53
N THR A 81 8.58 -5.95 12.74
CA THR A 81 8.68 -5.50 11.36
C THR A 81 9.24 -4.08 11.29
N ILE A 82 10.16 -3.86 10.37
CA ILE A 82 10.78 -2.55 10.14
C ILE A 82 10.19 -1.97 8.86
N PHE A 83 9.73 -0.72 8.91
CA PHE A 83 9.15 -0.01 7.78
C PHE A 83 10.00 1.20 7.41
N VAL A 84 10.33 1.33 6.13
CA VAL A 84 10.89 2.56 5.56
C VAL A 84 10.17 2.89 4.27
N SER A 85 9.76 4.16 4.12
CA SER A 85 9.10 4.62 2.91
C SER A 85 9.56 6.03 2.52
N TYR A 86 9.52 6.28 1.21
CA TYR A 86 9.70 7.58 0.61
C TYR A 86 8.41 8.02 -0.06
N HIS A 87 7.97 9.25 0.16
CA HIS A 87 6.72 9.77 -0.41
C HIS A 87 6.82 11.26 -0.69
N SER A 88 6.34 11.70 -1.85
CA SER A 88 6.25 13.13 -2.18
C SER A 88 5.06 13.79 -1.51
N ILE A 89 5.22 14.99 -0.97
CA ILE A 89 4.06 15.77 -0.48
C ILE A 89 3.15 16.23 -1.63
N GLN A 90 3.66 16.24 -2.86
CA GLN A 90 2.95 16.66 -4.07
C GLN A 90 2.36 15.47 -4.85
N ASP A 91 2.37 14.27 -4.28
CA ASP A 91 1.81 13.09 -4.92
C ASP A 91 0.29 13.20 -5.07
N MET A 92 -0.15 13.42 -6.31
CA MET A 92 -1.57 13.52 -6.67
C MET A 92 -2.25 12.15 -6.84
N GLY A 93 -1.48 11.08 -7.05
CA GLY A 93 -1.99 9.72 -7.24
C GLY A 93 -2.16 8.94 -5.94
N ALA A 94 -1.33 9.25 -4.95
CA ALA A 94 -1.35 8.67 -3.62
C ALA A 94 -1.25 9.78 -2.56
N PRO A 95 -2.39 10.27 -2.01
CA PRO A 95 -2.39 11.40 -1.08
C PRO A 95 -1.44 11.17 0.10
N VAL A 96 -0.46 12.06 0.27
CA VAL A 96 0.58 11.95 1.30
C VAL A 96 0.02 11.88 2.72
N GLN A 97 -1.15 12.49 2.96
CA GLN A 97 -1.79 12.48 4.27
C GLN A 97 -2.11 11.07 4.76
N ASN A 98 -2.53 10.18 3.85
CA ASN A 98 -2.79 8.77 4.19
C ASN A 98 -1.49 8.06 4.59
N LYS A 99 -0.36 8.40 3.95
CA LYS A 99 0.94 7.84 4.29
C LYS A 99 1.43 8.33 5.65
N ILE A 100 1.27 9.62 5.92
CA ILE A 100 1.58 10.22 7.22
C ILE A 100 0.77 9.55 8.33
N GLU A 101 -0.53 9.34 8.12
CA GLU A 101 -1.40 8.66 9.09
C GLU A 101 -1.00 7.20 9.30
N LEU A 102 -0.73 6.46 8.23
CA LEU A 102 -0.23 5.09 8.31
C LEU A 102 1.04 4.97 9.16
N TYR A 103 2.01 5.87 8.92
CA TYR A 103 3.27 5.85 9.67
C TYR A 103 3.11 6.29 11.12
N LYS A 104 2.18 7.20 11.43
CA LYS A 104 1.79 7.49 12.82
C LYS A 104 1.22 6.26 13.50
N CYS A 105 0.29 5.55 12.86
CA CYS A 105 -0.25 4.31 13.40
C CYS A 105 0.86 3.26 13.64
N TYR A 106 1.79 3.08 12.69
CA TYR A 106 2.91 2.16 12.90
C TYR A 106 3.75 2.54 14.11
N GLN A 107 4.08 3.83 14.28
CA GLN A 107 4.86 4.31 15.42
C GLN A 107 4.11 4.14 16.75
N GLU A 108 2.81 4.44 16.79
CA GLU A 108 1.94 4.24 17.96
C GLU A 108 1.82 2.77 18.36
N LEU A 109 1.84 1.86 17.38
CA LEU A 109 1.85 0.41 17.60
C LEU A 109 3.22 -0.15 18.03
N GLY A 110 4.26 0.69 18.06
CA GLY A 110 5.60 0.34 18.51
C GLY A 110 6.54 -0.21 17.44
N TYR A 111 6.20 -0.07 16.15
CA TYR A 111 7.08 -0.47 15.05
C TYR A 111 8.26 0.51 14.87
N ASP A 112 9.39 -0.01 14.36
CA ASP A 112 10.45 0.83 13.79
C ASP A 112 10.02 1.28 12.39
N ALA A 113 9.39 2.46 12.30
CA ALA A 113 8.80 2.98 11.08
C ALA A 113 9.33 4.39 10.76
N THR A 114 9.95 4.54 9.59
CA THR A 114 10.52 5.79 9.08
C THR A 114 9.87 6.22 7.77
N LEU A 115 9.25 7.40 7.75
CA LEU A 115 8.72 8.03 6.54
C LEU A 115 9.61 9.20 6.12
N HIS A 116 10.20 9.11 4.93
CA HIS A 116 10.94 10.19 4.29
C HIS A 116 10.00 10.98 3.38
N LEU A 117 9.64 12.19 3.81
CA LEU A 117 8.84 13.12 3.01
C LEU A 117 9.74 13.94 2.09
N ILE A 118 9.48 13.89 0.79
CA ILE A 118 10.10 14.73 -0.22
C ILE A 118 9.18 15.93 -0.45
N LYS A 119 9.65 17.12 -0.10
CA LYS A 119 8.81 18.31 0.05
C LYS A 119 8.79 19.17 -1.20
N ASP A 120 9.98 19.49 -1.68
CA ASP A 120 10.18 20.47 -2.73
C ASP A 120 11.44 20.17 -3.54
N GLU A 121 11.73 21.02 -4.51
CA GLU A 121 12.81 20.86 -5.47
C GLU A 121 14.19 20.78 -4.81
N ASN A 122 14.36 21.26 -3.57
CA ASN A 122 15.62 21.14 -2.85
C ASN A 122 15.91 19.70 -2.40
N ASP A 123 14.89 18.85 -2.29
CA ASP A 123 15.04 17.43 -1.98
C ASP A 123 15.37 16.58 -3.24
N ILE A 124 15.39 17.18 -4.43
CA ILE A 124 15.75 16.52 -5.70
C ILE A 124 17.27 16.53 -5.88
N ASP A 125 17.90 15.36 -5.85
CA ASP A 125 19.34 15.20 -6.10
C ASP A 125 19.68 14.78 -7.54
N GLY A 126 18.65 14.53 -8.37
CA GLY A 126 18.78 14.09 -9.75
C GLY A 126 19.33 12.67 -9.92
N ARG A 127 19.55 11.93 -8.83
CA ARG A 127 20.16 10.59 -8.82
C ARG A 127 19.28 9.57 -8.09
N PHE A 128 18.99 9.81 -6.82
CA PHE A 128 18.12 9.00 -5.99
C PHE A 128 16.67 9.49 -6.08
N VAL A 129 16.44 10.78 -5.81
CA VAL A 129 15.15 11.47 -5.98
C VAL A 129 15.25 12.36 -7.20
N LYS A 130 14.40 12.14 -8.20
CA LYS A 130 14.49 12.83 -9.51
C LYS A 130 13.23 13.59 -9.90
N SER A 131 12.18 13.51 -9.09
CA SER A 131 10.90 14.17 -9.31
C SER A 131 10.12 14.27 -8.01
N LEU A 132 9.17 15.21 -7.95
CA LEU A 132 8.13 15.31 -6.92
C LEU A 132 6.84 14.60 -7.34
N GLU A 133 6.78 14.08 -8.57
CA GLU A 133 5.66 13.25 -9.02
C GLU A 133 5.65 11.91 -8.27
N HIS A 134 4.52 11.20 -8.39
CA HIS A 134 4.36 9.85 -7.88
C HIS A 134 5.55 8.94 -8.25
N GLY A 135 6.06 8.20 -7.27
CA GLY A 135 7.21 7.30 -7.45
C GLY A 135 8.57 8.01 -7.49
N LEU A 136 8.62 9.35 -7.39
CA LEU A 136 9.83 10.17 -7.27
C LEU A 136 10.83 10.04 -8.44
N ARG A 137 10.41 9.38 -9.53
CA ARG A 137 11.29 8.82 -10.58
C ARG A 137 12.49 8.03 -10.00
N MET A 138 12.28 7.45 -8.82
CA MET A 138 13.21 6.60 -8.10
C MET A 138 13.04 5.17 -8.60
N THR A 139 14.16 4.51 -8.89
CA THR A 139 14.14 3.10 -9.28
C THR A 139 14.22 2.22 -8.06
N ASP A 140 13.52 1.08 -8.03
CA ASP A 140 13.63 0.09 -6.96
C ASP A 140 15.09 -0.30 -6.71
N ARG A 141 15.89 -0.51 -7.76
CA ARG A 141 17.33 -0.80 -7.62
C ARG A 141 18.07 0.24 -6.77
N ALA A 142 17.78 1.52 -6.95
CA ALA A 142 18.41 2.61 -6.19
C ALA A 142 17.89 2.63 -4.74
N LEU A 143 16.58 2.43 -4.56
CA LEU A 143 15.93 2.32 -3.26
C LEU A 143 16.52 1.18 -2.43
N PHE A 144 16.53 -0.04 -2.97
CA PHE A 144 17.12 -1.20 -2.33
C PHE A 144 18.62 -1.04 -2.08
N ARG A 145 19.39 -0.46 -3.02
CA ARG A 145 20.82 -0.21 -2.79
C ARG A 145 21.07 0.70 -1.57
N LYS A 146 20.14 1.60 -1.27
CA LYS A 146 20.24 2.51 -0.12
C LYS A 146 19.71 1.86 1.16
N GLU A 147 18.48 1.35 1.13
CA GLU A 147 17.75 0.96 2.33
C GLU A 147 17.98 -0.50 2.74
N LEU A 148 18.27 -1.40 1.80
CA LEU A 148 18.44 -2.82 2.13
C LEU A 148 19.63 -3.06 3.07
N PRO A 149 20.83 -2.49 2.86
CA PRO A 149 21.93 -2.68 3.81
C PRO A 149 21.59 -2.20 5.22
N LEU A 150 20.99 -1.02 5.35
CA LEU A 150 20.58 -0.43 6.63
C LEU A 150 19.52 -1.29 7.33
N MET A 151 18.56 -1.82 6.56
CA MET A 151 17.54 -2.72 7.07
C MET A 151 18.16 -4.03 7.55
N LEU A 152 19.08 -4.63 6.79
CA LEU A 152 19.77 -5.85 7.19
C LEU A 152 20.63 -5.67 8.44
N GLU A 153 21.29 -4.51 8.60
CA GLU A 153 22.00 -4.16 9.83
C GLU A 153 21.06 -4.12 11.04
N LYS A 154 19.89 -3.48 10.90
CA LYS A 154 18.89 -3.45 11.97
C LYS A 154 18.32 -4.84 12.32
N LEU A 155 18.23 -5.73 11.33
CA LEU A 155 17.75 -7.10 11.50
C LEU A 155 18.85 -8.05 12.02
N GLN A 156 20.12 -7.66 11.97
CA GLN A 156 21.24 -8.48 12.38
C GLN A 156 21.11 -8.90 13.84
N GLY A 157 21.35 -10.19 14.11
CA GLY A 157 21.36 -10.75 15.47
C GLY A 157 19.98 -10.94 16.10
N ARG A 158 18.88 -10.46 15.51
CA ARG A 158 17.56 -10.83 16.01
C ARG A 158 17.13 -12.18 15.45
N LYS A 159 16.55 -13.02 16.31
CA LYS A 159 16.10 -14.36 15.92
C LYS A 159 14.82 -14.25 15.09
N SER A 160 14.85 -14.77 13.87
CA SER A 160 13.65 -15.00 13.09
C SER A 160 12.87 -16.14 13.70
N PHE A 161 11.78 -15.83 14.41
CA PHE A 161 10.74 -16.81 14.68
C PHE A 161 9.57 -16.46 13.77
N MET A 162 9.47 -17.07 12.59
CA MET A 162 8.18 -17.14 11.91
C MET A 162 7.33 -18.10 12.75
N GLN A 163 6.48 -17.55 13.61
CA GLN A 163 5.67 -18.34 14.53
C GLN A 163 4.31 -18.71 13.94
N GLU A 164 3.77 -17.86 13.06
CA GLU A 164 2.46 -18.06 12.45
C GLU A 164 2.56 -17.91 10.93
N ASN A 165 2.21 -18.99 10.24
CA ASN A 165 2.16 -19.06 8.79
C ASN A 165 0.81 -18.55 8.24
N SER A 166 0.00 -17.88 9.06
CA SER A 166 -1.28 -17.35 8.62
C SER A 166 -1.70 -16.09 9.38
N ILE A 167 -2.57 -15.31 8.75
CA ILE A 167 -3.16 -14.09 9.33
C ILE A 167 -4.59 -13.91 8.82
N SER A 168 -5.49 -13.52 9.71
CA SER A 168 -6.93 -13.42 9.43
C SER A 168 -7.43 -12.00 9.62
N TYR A 169 -8.18 -11.49 8.64
CA TYR A 169 -8.76 -10.15 8.66
C TYR A 169 -10.29 -10.20 8.56
N PRO A 170 -11.01 -9.96 9.66
CA PRO A 170 -12.46 -9.78 9.63
C PRO A 170 -12.84 -8.48 8.91
N CYS A 171 -13.64 -8.59 7.87
CA CYS A 171 -14.10 -7.51 7.00
C CYS A 171 -15.62 -7.64 6.82
N GLY A 172 -16.39 -7.05 7.74
CA GLY A 172 -17.84 -7.22 7.77
C GLY A 172 -18.24 -8.67 8.07
N ASN A 173 -19.03 -9.28 7.18
CA ASN A 173 -19.47 -10.67 7.32
C ASN A 173 -18.49 -11.68 6.72
N LYS A 174 -17.28 -11.26 6.32
CA LYS A 174 -16.27 -12.16 5.77
C LYS A 174 -14.99 -12.11 6.58
N VAL A 175 -14.27 -13.21 6.60
CA VAL A 175 -12.90 -13.28 7.13
C VAL A 175 -11.98 -13.69 5.98
N PHE A 176 -10.98 -12.86 5.69
CA PHE A 176 -9.94 -13.15 4.72
C PHE A 176 -8.73 -13.73 5.45
N VAL A 177 -8.39 -14.98 5.16
CA VAL A 177 -7.26 -15.69 5.78
C VAL A 177 -6.16 -15.84 4.77
N PHE A 178 -5.01 -15.22 5.02
CA PHE A 178 -3.80 -15.39 4.21
C PHE A 178 -2.94 -16.43 4.87
N LYS A 179 -2.41 -17.37 4.08
CA LYS A 179 -1.51 -18.42 4.53
C LYS A 179 -0.22 -18.37 3.70
N ASP A 180 0.90 -18.38 4.39
CA ASP A 180 2.23 -18.61 3.80
C ASP A 180 2.53 -20.10 3.88
N LEU A 181 2.56 -20.77 2.74
CA LEU A 181 2.81 -22.20 2.62
C LEU A 181 4.18 -22.47 2.01
N GLU A 182 5.21 -21.73 2.45
CA GLU A 182 6.61 -21.82 2.01
C GLU A 182 6.83 -21.48 0.53
N ASP A 183 6.23 -22.24 -0.40
CA ASP A 183 6.36 -22.08 -1.85
C ASP A 183 5.21 -21.26 -2.47
N LYS A 184 4.16 -20.99 -1.71
CA LYS A 184 2.98 -20.23 -2.19
C LYS A 184 2.29 -19.45 -1.09
N PHE A 185 1.55 -18.43 -1.52
CA PHE A 185 0.58 -17.74 -0.68
C PHE A 185 -0.83 -18.18 -1.05
N GLU A 186 -1.63 -18.57 -0.06
CA GLU A 186 -3.04 -18.90 -0.22
C GLU A 186 -3.93 -17.85 0.43
N LEU A 187 -5.06 -17.57 -0.23
CA LEU A 187 -6.15 -16.80 0.32
C LEU A 187 -7.38 -17.69 0.47
N GLU A 188 -7.88 -17.81 1.69
CA GLU A 188 -9.16 -18.43 2.01
C GLU A 188 -10.17 -17.35 2.43
N MET A 189 -11.40 -17.44 1.93
CA MET A 189 -12.50 -16.54 2.29
C MET A 189 -13.57 -17.33 3.04
N ILE A 190 -13.82 -16.95 4.29
CA ILE A 190 -14.85 -17.54 5.15
C ILE A 190 -16.00 -16.54 5.26
N ASN A 191 -17.24 -17.02 5.10
CA ASN A 191 -18.47 -16.23 5.30
C ASN A 191 -19.09 -16.51 6.67
#